data_AF-U3LNI4-F1
#
_entry.id   AF-U3LNI4-F1
#
_cell.length_a   1.000
_cell.length_b   1.000
_cell.length_c   1.000
_cell.angle_alpha   90.00
_cell.angle_beta   90.00
_cell.angle_gamma   90.00
#
_symmetry.space_group_name_H-M   'P 1'
#
loop_
_entity.id
_entity.type
_entity.pdbx_description
1 polymer ?
#
loop_
_entity_poly.entity_id
_entity_poly.type
_entity_poly.pdbx_seq_one_letter_code
_entity_poly.pdbx_strand_id
1 'polypeptide(L)'
;RRGSGAGQVPPGGRRHEELWLTGWVNNYMRHVVASFLIAYLHLPWQEGYLWFQDTLLDADVAIDAMMWQNGGMCGLDHWNFVMHPVDAALTCDPGGSYVRKWCPELAALPDDIIHKTL
;
A
#
# COMPACT_ATOMS: atom_id res chain seq x y z
N ARG A 1 -13.36 -26.44 14.04
CA ARG A 1 -12.25 -27.08 14.78
C ARG A 1 -11.05 -26.13 14.70
N ARG A 2 -10.63 -25.52 15.82
CA ARG A 2 -9.45 -24.64 15.89
C ARG A 2 -8.16 -25.46 15.81
N GLY A 3 -7.09 -24.82 15.33
CA GLY A 3 -5.72 -25.32 15.22
C GLY A 3 -5.31 -25.37 13.74
N SER A 4 -4.19 -24.84 13.27
CA SER A 4 -2.97 -24.39 13.95
C SER A 4 -2.02 -23.93 12.83
N GLY A 5 -1.39 -22.76 13.00
CA GLY A 5 -0.41 -22.25 12.03
C GLY A 5 -0.36 -20.74 11.95
N ALA A 6 -0.38 -20.05 13.09
CA ALA A 6 0.07 -18.66 13.13
C ALA A 6 1.58 -18.69 12.82
N GLY A 7 1.91 -18.54 11.53
CA GLY A 7 3.26 -18.30 11.08
C GLY A 7 3.77 -17.05 11.78
N GLN A 8 4.76 -17.25 12.62
CA GLN A 8 5.48 -16.22 13.34
C GLN A 8 6.22 -15.35 12.31
N VAL A 9 5.57 -14.30 11.81
CA VAL A 9 6.19 -13.34 10.90
C VAL A 9 7.06 -12.38 11.74
N PRO A 10 8.34 -12.16 11.39
CA PRO A 10 9.28 -11.39 12.19
C PRO A 10 8.82 -9.93 12.40
N PRO A 11 9.19 -9.30 13.53
CA PRO A 11 8.91 -7.88 13.78
C PRO A 11 9.95 -7.06 13.03
N GLY A 12 9.64 -6.59 11.83
CA GLY A 12 10.61 -5.78 11.07
C GLY A 12 10.19 -5.24 9.70
N GLY A 13 9.13 -5.77 9.09
CA GLY A 13 8.56 -5.13 7.89
C GLY A 13 7.54 -4.07 8.31
N ARG A 14 7.84 -2.78 8.09
CA ARG A 14 6.88 -1.68 8.25
C ARG A 14 5.62 -2.00 7.43
N ARG A 15 4.50 -2.27 8.10
CA ARG A 15 3.23 -2.66 7.47
C ARG A 15 2.32 -1.43 7.40
N HIS A 16 1.46 -1.38 6.39
CA HIS A 16 0.43 -0.36 6.29
C HIS A 16 -0.62 -0.58 7.39
N GLU A 17 -0.59 0.24 8.44
CA GLU A 17 -1.40 0.04 9.65
C GLU A 17 -2.90 0.12 9.39
N GLU A 18 -3.32 0.94 8.41
CA GLU A 18 -4.74 1.02 8.03
C GLU A 18 -5.28 -0.32 7.55
N LEU A 19 -4.59 -0.97 6.60
CA LEU A 19 -5.05 -2.24 6.02
C LEU A 19 -5.21 -3.33 7.09
N TRP A 20 -4.34 -3.35 8.10
CA TRP A 20 -4.40 -4.31 9.19
C TRP A 20 -5.54 -4.05 10.18
N LEU A 21 -5.94 -2.79 10.35
CA LEU A 21 -6.96 -2.40 11.33
C LEU A 21 -8.36 -2.29 10.73
N THR A 22 -8.48 -1.91 9.45
CA THR A 22 -9.76 -1.72 8.77
C THR A 22 -10.09 -2.84 7.78
N GLY A 23 -9.07 -3.55 7.26
CA GLY A 23 -9.23 -4.50 6.17
C GLY A 23 -9.65 -3.86 4.85
N TRP A 24 -9.52 -2.53 4.71
CA TRP A 24 -9.99 -1.82 3.52
C TRP A 24 -9.10 -0.63 3.19
N VAL A 25 -8.79 -0.47 1.90
CA VAL A 25 -8.07 0.68 1.35
C VAL A 25 -8.69 1.12 0.04
N ASN A 26 -8.80 2.45 -0.16
CA ASN A 26 -9.36 3.03 -1.38
C ASN A 26 -8.55 2.61 -2.63
N ASN A 27 -9.24 2.34 -3.74
CA ASN A 27 -8.63 1.99 -5.03
C ASN A 27 -7.46 2.88 -5.46
N TYR A 28 -7.55 4.20 -5.24
CA TYR A 28 -6.46 5.12 -5.56
C TYR A 28 -5.19 4.78 -4.76
N MET A 29 -5.34 4.55 -3.46
CA MET A 29 -4.24 4.19 -2.57
C MET A 29 -3.68 2.79 -2.88
N ARG A 30 -4.52 1.84 -3.33
CA ARG A 30 -4.07 0.53 -3.82
C ARG A 30 -3.08 0.69 -4.99
N HIS A 31 -3.38 1.59 -5.93
CA HIS A 31 -2.50 1.87 -7.06
C HIS A 31 -1.21 2.60 -6.66
N VAL A 32 -1.26 3.50 -5.67
CA VAL A 32 -0.06 4.18 -5.13
C VAL A 32 0.87 3.16 -4.47
N VAL A 33 0.33 2.24 -3.66
CA VAL A 33 1.11 1.16 -3.03
C VAL A 33 1.72 0.24 -4.08
N ALA A 34 0.96 -0.16 -5.10
CA ALA A 34 1.45 -1.00 -6.19
C ALA A 34 2.56 -0.29 -7.00
N SER A 35 2.37 0.99 -7.32
CA SER A 35 3.38 1.83 -7.98
C SER A 35 4.67 1.92 -7.15
N PHE A 36 4.55 2.11 -5.84
CA PHE A 36 5.69 2.15 -4.92
C PHE A 36 6.46 0.83 -4.91
N LEU A 37 5.75 -0.30 -4.76
CA LEU A 37 6.37 -1.63 -4.71
C LEU A 37 7.13 -1.97 -6.00
N ILE A 38 6.51 -1.72 -7.16
CA ILE A 38 7.03 -2.17 -8.46
C ILE A 38 8.04 -1.17 -9.03
N ALA A 39 7.70 0.13 -9.03
CA ALA A 39 8.51 1.14 -9.72
C ALA A 39 9.63 1.72 -8.83
N TYR A 40 9.43 1.81 -7.51
CA TYR A 40 10.43 2.39 -6.61
C TYR A 40 11.24 1.34 -5.86
N LEU A 41 10.61 0.25 -5.41
CA LEU A 41 11.32 -0.85 -4.72
C LEU A 41 11.79 -1.95 -5.68
N HIS A 42 11.36 -1.93 -6.94
CA HIS A 42 11.68 -2.95 -7.96
C HIS A 42 11.37 -4.38 -7.50
N LEU A 43 10.33 -4.55 -6.69
CA LEU A 43 9.89 -5.84 -6.19
C LEU A 43 8.85 -6.46 -7.13
N PRO A 44 8.79 -7.81 -7.18
CA PRO A 44 7.80 -8.52 -7.99
C PRO A 44 6.38 -8.23 -7.50
N TRP A 45 5.46 -7.96 -8.42
CA TRP A 45 4.05 -7.66 -8.12
C TRP A 45 3.34 -8.79 -7.37
N GLN A 46 3.80 -10.03 -7.53
CA GLN A 46 3.24 -11.21 -6.87
C GLN A 46 3.31 -11.11 -5.35
N GLU A 47 4.35 -10.47 -4.80
CA GLU A 47 4.48 -10.28 -3.35
C GLU A 47 3.41 -9.33 -2.82
N GLY A 48 3.16 -8.23 -3.54
CA GLY A 48 2.09 -7.29 -3.21
C GLY A 48 0.70 -7.90 -3.34
N TYR A 49 0.48 -8.70 -4.38
CA TYR A 49 -0.75 -9.46 -4.58
C TYR A 49 -1.04 -10.41 -3.41
N LEU A 50 -0.06 -11.23 -3.01
CA LEU A 50 -0.20 -12.14 -1.87
C LEU A 50 -0.51 -11.37 -0.58
N TRP A 51 0.16 -10.24 -0.37
CA TRP A 51 -0.10 -9.40 0.79
C TRP A 51 -1.51 -8.82 0.82
N PHE A 52 -2.04 -8.37 -0.33
CA PHE A 52 -3.41 -7.88 -0.46
C PHE A 52 -4.44 -8.99 -0.19
N GLN A 53 -4.20 -10.20 -0.69
CA GLN A 53 -5.06 -11.36 -0.45
C GLN A 53 -5.14 -11.74 1.04
N ASP A 54 -4.06 -11.54 1.80
CA ASP A 54 -4.02 -11.84 3.24
C ASP A 54 -4.63 -10.72 4.12
N THR A 55 -4.78 -9.51 3.60
CA THR A 55 -5.10 -8.31 4.43
C THR A 55 -6.39 -7.59 4.05
N LEU A 56 -6.84 -7.67 2.80
CA LEU A 56 -8.08 -7.05 2.38
C LEU A 56 -9.29 -7.91 2.74
N LEU A 57 -10.27 -7.29 3.36
CA LEU A 57 -11.57 -7.90 3.64
C LEU A 57 -12.38 -8.10 2.34
N ASP A 58 -12.15 -7.25 1.35
CA ASP A 58 -12.76 -7.30 0.01
C ASP A 58 -11.80 -7.88 -1.04
N ALA A 59 -10.84 -8.71 -0.61
CA ALA A 59 -9.92 -9.39 -1.52
C ALA A 59 -10.70 -10.21 -2.56
N ASP A 60 -10.45 -9.92 -3.84
CA ASP A 60 -11.00 -10.66 -4.97
C ASP A 60 -9.85 -11.05 -5.90
N VAL A 61 -9.70 -12.36 -6.09
CA VAL A 61 -8.59 -12.96 -6.84
C VAL A 61 -8.50 -12.39 -8.26
N ALA A 62 -9.63 -12.15 -8.93
CA ALA A 62 -9.63 -11.69 -10.32
C ALA A 62 -9.32 -10.18 -10.40
N ILE A 63 -9.96 -9.38 -9.55
CA ILE A 63 -9.78 -7.92 -9.53
C ILE A 63 -8.36 -7.57 -9.10
N ASP A 64 -7.87 -8.18 -8.01
CA ASP A 64 -6.55 -7.89 -7.49
C ASP A 64 -5.45 -8.36 -8.45
N ALA A 65 -5.58 -9.57 -9.04
CA ALA A 65 -4.59 -10.05 -9.99
C ALA A 65 -4.50 -9.14 -11.22
N MET A 66 -5.64 -8.68 -11.76
CA MET A 66 -5.67 -7.75 -12.89
C MET A 66 -4.99 -6.43 -12.52
N MET A 67 -5.31 -5.84 -11.36
CA MET A 67 -4.72 -4.58 -10.89
C MET A 67 -3.19 -4.71 -10.75
N TRP A 68 -2.72 -5.78 -10.10
CA TRP A 68 -1.28 -6.01 -9.87
C TRP A 68 -0.51 -6.29 -11.17
N GLN A 69 -1.11 -7.01 -12.12
CA GLN A 69 -0.50 -7.24 -13.43
C GLN A 69 -0.42 -5.97 -14.28
N ASN A 70 -1.46 -5.12 -14.22
CA ASN A 70 -1.48 -3.83 -14.91
C ASN A 70 -0.37 -2.90 -14.40
N GLY A 71 -0.18 -2.82 -13.07
CA GLY A 71 0.93 -2.11 -12.45
C GLY A 71 2.30 -2.74 -12.73
N GLY A 72 2.35 -4.07 -12.86
CA GLY A 72 3.55 -4.85 -13.21
C GLY A 72 3.91 -4.84 -14.69
N MET A 73 3.24 -4.02 -15.52
CA MET A 73 3.45 -3.94 -16.98
C MET A 73 3.40 -5.29 -17.70
N CYS A 74 2.59 -6.23 -17.17
CA CYS A 74 2.39 -7.55 -17.76
C CYS A 74 0.90 -7.90 -17.93
N GLY A 75 0.01 -6.98 -17.56
CA GLY A 75 -1.44 -7.11 -17.67
C GLY A 75 -2.00 -6.69 -19.02
N LEU A 76 -3.32 -6.69 -19.13
CA LEU A 76 -4.03 -6.29 -20.34
C LEU A 76 -3.97 -4.77 -20.59
N ASP A 77 -3.83 -3.99 -19.52
CA ASP A 77 -3.75 -2.53 -19.57
C ASP A 77 -2.54 -2.06 -18.74
N HIS A 78 -1.41 -1.89 -19.41
CA HIS A 78 -0.18 -1.46 -18.74
C HIS A 78 -0.31 -0.01 -18.25
N TRP A 79 -0.09 0.20 -16.96
CA TRP A 79 -0.01 1.55 -16.41
C TRP A 79 1.25 2.25 -16.93
N ASN A 80 1.06 3.15 -17.89
CA ASN A 80 2.14 3.96 -18.48
C ASN A 80 2.54 5.16 -17.59
N PHE A 81 2.00 5.23 -16.37
CA PHE A 81 2.31 6.26 -15.39
C PHE A 81 2.60 5.61 -14.04
N VAL A 82 3.57 6.18 -13.33
CA VAL A 82 3.92 5.79 -11.96
C VAL A 82 3.37 6.85 -11.04
N MET A 83 2.58 6.46 -10.04
CA MET A 83 2.12 7.42 -9.04
C MET A 83 3.20 7.67 -8.00
N HIS A 84 3.66 8.93 -7.96
CA HIS A 84 4.64 9.36 -6.97
C HIS A 84 3.98 9.43 -5.59
N PRO A 85 4.49 8.73 -4.57
CA PRO A 85 3.84 8.65 -3.26
C PRO A 85 3.70 10.02 -2.58
N VAL A 86 4.67 10.93 -2.78
CA VAL A 86 4.61 12.30 -2.25
C VAL A 86 3.52 13.13 -2.93
N ASP A 87 3.37 13.04 -4.26
CA ASP A 87 2.37 13.83 -4.99
C ASP A 87 0.95 13.34 -4.69
N ALA A 88 0.79 12.02 -4.55
CA ALA A 88 -0.44 11.39 -4.08
C ALA A 88 -0.80 11.85 -2.66
N ALA A 89 0.19 11.89 -1.75
CA ALA A 89 -0.01 12.35 -0.38
C ALA A 89 -0.39 13.83 -0.30
N LEU A 90 0.27 14.70 -1.07
CA LEU A 90 -0.05 16.14 -1.13
C LEU A 90 -1.44 16.41 -1.70
N THR A 91 -1.89 15.59 -2.65
CA THR A 91 -3.20 15.74 -3.29
C THR A 91 -4.33 15.21 -2.40
N CYS A 92 -4.13 14.05 -1.76
CA CYS A 92 -5.18 13.38 -0.99
C CYS A 92 -5.21 13.76 0.50
N ASP A 93 -4.08 14.18 1.08
CA ASP A 93 -3.96 14.52 2.50
C ASP A 93 -3.04 15.73 2.72
N PRO A 94 -3.34 16.93 2.19
CA PRO A 94 -2.45 18.08 2.28
C PRO A 94 -2.07 18.49 3.73
N GLY A 95 -2.93 18.19 4.71
CA GLY A 95 -2.65 18.44 6.14
C GLY A 95 -1.97 17.29 6.89
N GLY A 96 -1.69 16.17 6.21
CA GLY A 96 -1.01 15.02 6.81
C GLY A 96 -1.83 14.28 7.86
N SER A 97 -3.13 14.56 7.98
CA SER A 97 -4.03 14.00 8.99
C SER A 97 -4.11 12.47 8.92
N TYR A 98 -4.10 11.90 7.72
CA TYR A 98 -4.12 10.47 7.48
C TYR A 98 -2.75 9.86 7.82
N VAL A 99 -1.65 10.51 7.44
CA VAL A 99 -0.29 10.08 7.81
C VAL A 99 -0.11 10.08 9.33
N ARG A 100 -0.52 11.14 10.03
CA ARG A 100 -0.44 11.22 11.50
C ARG A 100 -1.24 10.12 12.20
N LYS A 101 -2.37 9.72 11.61
CA LYS A 101 -3.24 8.68 12.16
C LYS A 101 -2.64 7.28 12.04
N TRP A 102 -1.98 6.99 10.93
CA TRP A 102 -1.48 5.65 10.59
C TRP A 102 0.05 5.49 10.67
N CYS A 103 0.75 6.57 11.04
CA CYS A 103 2.20 6.63 11.21
C CYS A 103 2.49 7.55 12.42
N PRO A 104 2.24 7.09 13.65
CA PRO A 104 2.34 7.91 14.86
C PRO A 104 3.76 8.47 15.09
N GLU A 105 4.80 7.84 14.54
CA GLU A 105 6.18 8.33 14.58
C GLU A 105 6.38 9.64 13.80
N LEU A 106 5.54 9.91 12.79
CA LEU A 106 5.54 11.17 12.03
C LEU A 106 4.53 12.19 12.59
N ALA A 107 3.78 11.83 13.65
CA ALA A 107 2.67 12.64 14.14
C ALA A 107 3.09 14.00 14.72
N ALA A 108 4.36 14.17 15.08
CA ALA A 108 4.90 15.42 15.63
C ALA A 108 5.47 16.37 14.57
N LEU A 109 5.58 15.94 13.31
CA LEU A 109 6.17 16.76 12.24
C LEU A 109 5.23 17.90 11.84
N PRO A 110 5.70 19.13 11.53
CA PRO A 110 4.89 20.18 10.91
C PRO A 110 4.30 19.77 9.55
N ASP A 111 3.15 20.35 9.20
CA ASP A 111 2.45 20.09 7.92
C ASP A 111 3.36 20.35 6.70
N ASP A 112 4.26 21.31 6.80
CA ASP A 112 5.18 21.70 5.72
C ASP A 112 6.22 20.62 5.37
N ILE A 113 6.47 19.68 6.29
CA ILE A 113 7.51 18.65 6.16
C ILE A 113 6.97 17.23 6.27
N ILE A 114 5.71 17.02 6.66
CA ILE A 114 5.15 15.68 6.86
C ILE A 114 5.14 14.84 5.57
N HIS A 115 4.99 15.49 4.41
CA HIS A 115 5.01 14.84 3.09
C HIS A 115 6.35 14.99 2.35
N LYS A 116 7.29 15.76 2.91
CA LYS A 116 8.60 15.95 2.29
C LYS A 116 9.59 15.01 2.95
N THR A 117 10.07 14.03 2.20
CA THR A 117 11.31 13.33 2.55
C THR A 117 12.45 14.34 2.58
N LEU A 118 13.30 14.25 3.61
CA LEU A 118 14.57 14.97 3.72
C LEU A 118 15.44 14.79 2.47
#